data_AF-P33785-F1
#
_entry.id   AF-P33785-F1
#
_cell.length_a   1.000
_cell.length_b   1.000
_cell.length_c   1.000
_cell.angle_alpha   90.00
_cell.angle_beta   90.00
_cell.angle_gamma   90.00
#
_symmetry.space_group_name_H-M   'P 1'
#
loop_
_entity.id
_entity.type
_entity.pdbx_description
1 polymer ?
#
loop_
_entity_poly.entity_id
_entity_poly.type
_entity_poly.pdbx_seq_one_letter_code
_entity_poly.pdbx_strand_id
1 'polypeptide(L)' 'MCVMDTRERALIRQSGLPEIILSAKYPVCVRTESGKFIDSNSVFLHLIKCQNSNSEIWFSGIDIDTQILFHTVEVD' A
#
# COMPACT_ATOMS: atom_id res chain seq x y z
N MET A 1 7.29 2.95 0.12
CA MET A 1 6.46 1.83 0.63
C MET A 1 7.21 1.19 1.80
N CYS A 2 6.55 0.40 2.62
CA CYS A 2 7.22 -0.46 3.59
C CYS A 2 7.03 -1.91 3.16
N VAL A 3 8.11 -2.61 2.80
CA VAL A 3 8.08 -4.07 2.62
C VAL A 3 8.16 -4.70 3.99
N MET A 4 7.19 -5.57 4.26
CA MET A 4 7.03 -6.23 5.54
C MET A 4 7.08 -7.74 5.34
N ASP A 5 7.77 -8.42 6.23
CA ASP A 5 7.88 -9.87 6.18
C ASP A 5 6.53 -10.57 6.44
N THR A 6 6.46 -11.89 6.25
CA THR A 6 5.19 -12.64 6.41
C THR A 6 4.62 -12.51 7.83
N ARG A 7 5.46 -12.34 8.86
CA ARG A 7 5.05 -12.25 10.26
C ARG A 7 4.47 -10.88 10.57
N GLU A 8 5.12 -9.82 10.13
CA GLU A 8 4.63 -8.44 10.25
C GLU A 8 3.30 -8.27 9.50
N ARG A 9 3.17 -8.88 8.31
CA ARG A 9 1.89 -8.93 7.58
C ARG A 9 0.80 -9.66 8.35
N ALA A 10 1.11 -10.79 8.99
CA ALA A 10 0.16 -11.51 9.82
C ALA A 10 -0.26 -10.70 11.05
N LEU A 11 0.69 -9.99 11.67
CA LEU A 11 0.43 -9.08 12.79
C LEU A 11 -0.50 -7.96 12.35
N ILE A 12 -0.21 -7.25 11.26
CA ILE A 12 -1.10 -6.20 10.73
C ILE A 12 -2.50 -6.73 10.41
N ARG A 13 -2.62 -7.93 9.85
CA ARG A 13 -3.94 -8.52 9.58
C ARG A 13 -4.72 -8.85 10.86
N GLN A 14 -4.02 -9.20 11.94
CA GLN A 14 -4.65 -9.53 13.22
C GLN A 14 -4.94 -8.30 14.09
N SER A 15 -4.02 -7.33 14.12
CA SER A 15 -4.10 -6.11 14.95
C SER A 15 -4.68 -4.90 14.21
N GLY A 16 -4.84 -4.98 12.90
CA GLY A 16 -5.03 -3.83 12.02
C GLY A 16 -3.69 -3.14 11.68
N LEU A 17 -3.77 -2.15 10.79
CA LEU A 17 -2.65 -1.25 10.49
C LEU A 17 -2.09 -0.63 11.78
N PRO A 18 -0.76 -0.55 11.95
CA PRO A 18 -0.13 0.17 13.05
C PRO A 18 -0.69 1.59 13.12
N GLU A 19 -0.99 2.08 14.32
CA GLU A 19 -1.58 3.42 14.53
C GLU A 19 -0.77 4.53 13.86
N ILE A 20 0.55 4.37 13.74
CA ILE A 20 1.43 5.28 12.99
C ILE A 20 1.07 5.37 11.49
N ILE A 21 0.64 4.27 10.87
CA ILE A 21 0.18 4.27 9.47
C ILE A 21 -1.19 4.92 9.36
N LEU A 22 -2.09 4.60 10.31
CA LEU A 22 -3.44 5.17 10.33
C LEU A 22 -3.44 6.68 10.59
N SER A 23 -2.51 7.17 11.42
CA SER A 23 -2.34 8.59 11.74
C SER A 23 -1.47 9.37 10.77
N ALA A 24 -0.83 8.69 9.79
CA ALA A 24 -0.02 9.36 8.78
C ALA A 24 -0.86 10.37 7.99
N LYS A 25 -0.37 11.60 7.91
CA LYS A 25 -1.02 12.69 7.15
C LYS A 25 -0.83 12.59 5.64
N TYR A 26 0.02 11.67 5.20
CA TYR A 26 0.30 11.39 3.80
C TYR A 26 -0.25 10.01 3.40
N PRO A 27 -0.40 9.75 2.09
CA PRO A 27 -0.97 8.49 1.59
C PRO A 27 -0.06 7.31 1.93
N VAL A 28 -0.59 6.28 2.57
CA VAL A 28 0.14 5.03 2.85
C VAL A 28 -0.69 3.82 2.46
N CYS A 29 -0.05 2.87 1.78
CA CYS A 29 -0.57 1.54 1.55
C CYS A 29 0.46 0.49 1.96
N VAL A 30 -0.02 -0.69 2.31
CA VAL A 30 0.79 -1.86 2.67
C VAL A 30 0.55 -2.93 1.62
N ARG A 31 1.64 -3.49 1.09
CA ARG A 31 1.61 -4.54 0.09
C ARG A 31 2.38 -5.77 0.57
N THR A 32 2.07 -6.93 0.00
CA THR A 32 2.90 -8.13 0.17
C THR A 32 4.20 -7.98 -0.60
N GLU A 33 5.21 -8.80 -0.27
CA GLU A 33 6.43 -8.93 -1.08
C GLU A 33 6.14 -9.28 -2.56
N SER A 34 5.01 -9.94 -2.83
CA SER A 34 4.55 -10.24 -4.18
C SER A 34 3.81 -9.06 -4.85
N GLY A 35 3.79 -7.87 -4.24
CA GLY A 35 3.13 -6.68 -4.74
C GLY A 35 1.60 -6.63 -4.57
N LYS A 36 0.98 -7.50 -3.78
CA LYS A 36 -0.48 -7.47 -3.57
C LYS A 36 -0.87 -6.50 -2.47
N PHE A 37 -1.89 -5.67 -2.66
CA PHE A 37 -2.37 -4.76 -1.61
C PHE A 37 -3.00 -5.53 -0.43
N ILE A 38 -2.64 -5.12 0.78
CA ILE A 38 -3.15 -5.66 2.05
C ILE A 38 -4.11 -4.66 2.68
N ASP A 39 -3.65 -3.43 2.88
CA ASP A 39 -4.42 -2.38 3.55
C ASP A 39 -3.85 -0.99 3.20
N SER A 40 -4.53 0.07 3.61
CA SER A 40 -4.11 1.46 3.38
C SER A 40 -4.79 2.41 4.35
N ASN A 41 -4.19 3.57 4.58
CA ASN A 41 -4.84 4.62 5.36
C ASN A 41 -5.94 5.34 4.55
N SER A 42 -6.78 6.09 5.26
CA SER A 42 -7.90 6.83 4.66
C SER A 42 -7.44 7.87 3.63
N VAL A 43 -6.25 8.45 3.81
CA VAL A 43 -5.66 9.44 2.89
C VAL A 43 -5.35 8.80 1.54
N PHE A 44 -4.73 7.62 1.52
CA PHE A 44 -4.48 6.86 0.29
C PHE A 44 -5.78 6.47 -0.40
N LEU A 45 -6.75 5.92 0.36
CA LEU A 45 -8.05 5.56 -0.18
C LEU A 45 -8.78 6.76 -0.78
N HIS A 46 -8.70 7.93 -0.15
CA HIS A 46 -9.33 9.15 -0.67
C HIS A 46 -8.72 9.57 -2.02
N LEU A 47 -7.40 9.47 -2.17
CA LEU A 47 -6.73 9.81 -3.43
C LEU A 47 -7.12 8.88 -4.58
N ILE A 48 -7.18 7.56 -4.34
CA ILE A 48 -7.49 6.60 -5.42
C ILE A 48 -8.99 6.52 -5.72
N LYS A 49 -9.86 6.84 -4.74
CA LYS A 49 -11.32 6.79 -4.91
C LYS A 49 -11.84 7.75 -5.98
N CYS A 50 -11.15 8.86 -6.22
CA CYS A 50 -11.47 9.77 -7.33
C CYS A 50 -11.41 9.09 -8.71
N GLN A 51 -10.78 7.93 -8.82
CA GLN A 51 -10.65 7.17 -10.06
C GLN A 51 -11.62 5.97 -10.15
N ASN A 52 -12.55 5.81 -9.20
CA ASN A 52 -13.46 4.65 -9.09
C ASN A 52 -12.75 3.28 -9.12
N SER A 53 -11.52 3.26 -8.61
CA SER A 53 -10.62 2.12 -8.63
C SER A 53 -10.43 1.56 -7.23
N ASN A 54 -10.39 0.23 -7.11
CA ASN A 54 -9.73 -0.39 -5.96
C ASN A 54 -8.20 -0.27 -6.13
N SER A 55 -7.42 -0.52 -5.08
CA SER A 55 -5.96 -0.30 -5.11
C SER A 55 -5.24 -1.08 -6.22
N GLU A 56 -5.73 -2.28 -6.55
CA GLU A 56 -5.17 -3.10 -7.64
C GLU A 56 -5.46 -2.48 -9.02
N ILE A 57 -6.70 -2.02 -9.25
CA ILE A 57 -7.07 -1.34 -10.51
C ILE A 57 -6.28 -0.03 -10.64
N TRP A 58 -6.17 0.74 -9.55
CA TRP A 58 -5.38 1.95 -9.51
C TRP A 58 -3.92 1.68 -9.89
N PHE A 59 -3.28 0.68 -9.25
CA PHE A 59 -1.90 0.32 -9.52
C PHE A 59 -1.69 -0.26 -10.92
N SER A 60 -2.69 -0.94 -11.49
CA SER A 60 -2.61 -1.39 -12.89
C SER A 60 -2.73 -0.25 -13.91
N GLY A 61 -3.30 0.90 -13.50
CA GLY A 61 -3.53 2.07 -14.35
C GLY A 61 -2.42 3.11 -14.31
N ILE A 62 -1.48 3.03 -13.37
CA ILE A 62 -0.28 3.89 -13.38
C ILE A 62 0.74 3.38 -14.40
N ASP A 63 1.57 4.27 -14.93
CA ASP A 63 2.61 3.91 -15.90
C ASP A 63 3.61 2.91 -15.31
N ILE A 64 4.17 2.08 -16.19
CA ILE A 64 5.07 0.99 -15.79
C ILE A 64 6.33 1.50 -15.08
N ASP A 65 6.84 2.67 -15.47
CA ASP A 65 8.02 3.27 -14.84
C ASP A 65 7.74 3.62 -13.37
N THR A 66 6.54 4.14 -13.09
CA THR A 66 6.08 4.40 -11.72
C THR A 66 5.83 3.11 -10.95
N GLN A 67 5.29 2.06 -11.57
CA GLN A 67 5.15 0.75 -10.92
C GLN A 67 6.51 0.17 -10.53
N ILE A 68 7.49 0.26 -11.43
CA ILE A 68 8.88 -0.19 -11.20
C ILE A 68 9.50 0.64 -10.08
N LEU A 69 9.35 1.96 -10.11
CA LEU A 69 9.87 2.83 -9.04
C LEU A 69 9.31 2.43 -7.67
N PHE A 70 8.00 2.16 -7.58
CA PHE A 70 7.40 1.68 -6.35
C PHE A 70 7.97 0.33 -5.93
N HIS A 71 8.20 -0.58 -6.87
CA HIS A 71 8.78 -1.89 -6.56
C HIS A 71 10.26 -1.81 -6.16
N THR A 72 11.06 -0.92 -6.76
CA THR A 72 12.46 -0.72 -6.37
C THR A 72 12.55 -0.12 -4.97
N VAL A 73 11.74 0.89 -4.65
CA VAL A 73 11.69 1.51 -3.32
C VAL A 73 11.04 0.59 -2.27
N GLU A 74 10.31 -0.44 -2.70
CA GLU A 74 9.83 -1.50 -1.81
C GLU A 74 10.98 -2.40 -1.33
N VAL A 75 11.95 -2.73 -2.19
CA VAL A 75 12.94 -3.79 -1.95
C VAL A 75 14.21 -3.31 -1.18
N ASP A 76 14.34 -2.01 -0.89
CA ASP A 76 15.42 -1.42 -0.06
C ASP A 76 15.02 -1.23 1.41
#